data_AF-A0A7X7MPL9-F1
#
_entry.id   AF-A0A7X7MPL9-F1
#
_cell.length_a   1.000
_cell.length_b   1.000
_cell.length_c   1.000
_cell.angle_alpha   90.00
_cell.angle_beta   90.00
_cell.angle_gamma   90.00
#
_symmetry.space_group_name_H-M   'P 1'
#
loop_
_entity.id
_entity.type
_entity.pdbx_description
1 polymer ?
#
loop_
_entity_poly.entity_id
_entity_poly.type
_entity_poly.pdbx_seq_one_letter_code
_entity_poly.pdbx_strand_id
1 'polypeptide(L)' 'MAQKRHKQDTLTFEDLDFAGQARSVNAQVTRLQASIQAHVRKAPNCGKNATVTLLKCIGQTARMLNRLTK' A
#
# COMPACT_ATOMS: atom_id res chain seq x y z
N MET A 1 -25.64 9.95 -8.22
CA MET A 1 -25.53 9.41 -6.85
C MET A 1 -24.45 8.35 -6.84
N ALA A 2 -23.49 8.40 -5.91
CA ALA A 2 -22.39 7.45 -5.85
C ALA A 2 -22.93 6.06 -5.46
N GLN A 3 -22.84 5.09 -6.37
CA GLN A 3 -23.27 3.72 -6.16
C GLN A 3 -22.40 3.10 -5.06
N LYS A 4 -22.98 2.91 -3.87
CA LYS A 4 -22.34 2.14 -2.78
C LYS A 4 -22.14 0.72 -3.30
N ARG A 5 -20.88 0.33 -3.53
CA ARG A 5 -20.51 -1.05 -3.91
C ARG A 5 -21.10 -2.01 -2.87
N HIS A 6 -21.82 -3.04 -3.34
CA HIS A 6 -22.40 -4.08 -2.51
C HIS A 6 -21.31 -4.71 -1.62
N LYS A 7 -21.47 -4.59 -0.31
CA LYS A 7 -20.54 -5.10 0.71
C LYS A 7 -20.59 -6.63 0.86
N GLN A 8 -21.49 -7.31 0.14
CA GLN A 8 -21.84 -8.72 0.33
C GLN A 8 -21.10 -9.69 -0.60
N ASP A 9 -20.41 -9.21 -1.64
CA ASP A 9 -19.75 -10.08 -2.65
C ASP A 9 -18.21 -9.96 -2.66
N THR A 10 -17.61 -9.35 -1.65
CA THR A 10 -16.15 -9.30 -1.53
C THR A 10 -15.68 -10.52 -0.74
N LEU A 11 -15.13 -11.50 -1.45
CA LEU A 11 -14.34 -12.59 -0.87
C LEU A 11 -13.30 -12.02 0.11
N THR A 12 -13.09 -12.70 1.24
CA THR A 12 -11.94 -12.41 2.11
C THR A 12 -10.65 -12.82 1.40
N PHE A 13 -9.48 -12.41 1.91
CA PHE A 13 -8.22 -12.81 1.28
C PHE A 13 -8.03 -14.32 1.34
N GLU A 14 -8.46 -14.91 2.45
CA GLU A 14 -8.45 -16.34 2.74
C GLU A 14 -9.36 -17.13 1.79
N ASP A 15 -10.46 -16.53 1.33
CA ASP A 15 -11.40 -17.15 0.39
C ASP A 15 -10.91 -17.11 -1.08
N LEU A 16 -9.81 -16.42 -1.38
CA LEU A 16 -9.25 -16.35 -2.73
C LEU A 16 -8.45 -17.60 -3.08
N ASP A 17 -8.50 -18.00 -4.36
CA ASP A 17 -7.56 -18.98 -4.92
C ASP A 17 -6.12 -18.42 -4.94
N PHE A 18 -5.12 -19.27 -5.12
CA PHE A 18 -3.71 -18.86 -5.10
C PHE A 18 -3.41 -17.73 -6.11
N ALA A 19 -3.99 -17.80 -7.31
CA ALA A 19 -3.85 -16.75 -8.31
C ALA A 19 -4.53 -15.44 -7.88
N GLY A 20 -5.70 -15.50 -7.24
CA GLY A 20 -6.41 -14.38 -6.66
C GLY A 20 -5.65 -13.73 -5.52
N GLN A 21 -5.06 -14.52 -4.63
CA GLN A 21 -4.18 -14.05 -3.55
C GLN A 21 -2.98 -13.29 -4.14
N ALA A 22 -2.28 -13.87 -5.13
CA ALA A 22 -1.16 -13.22 -5.79
C ALA A 22 -1.55 -11.88 -6.46
N ARG A 23 -2.71 -11.84 -7.15
CA ARG A 23 -3.25 -10.60 -7.73
C ARG A 23 -3.57 -9.57 -6.64
N SER A 24 -4.15 -9.99 -5.52
CA SER A 24 -4.47 -9.11 -4.40
C SER A 24 -3.21 -8.52 -3.76
N VAL A 25 -2.18 -9.34 -3.52
CA VAL A 25 -0.87 -8.88 -3.02
C VAL A 25 -0.25 -7.86 -3.97
N ASN A 26 -0.22 -8.14 -5.28
CA ASN A 26 0.31 -7.22 -6.29
C ASN A 26 -0.44 -5.88 -6.32
N ALA A 27 -1.77 -5.93 -6.19
CA ALA A 27 -2.59 -4.72 -6.11
C ALA A 27 -2.27 -3.91 -4.83
N GLN A 28 -2.04 -4.58 -3.70
CA GLN A 28 -1.65 -3.91 -2.45
C GLN A 28 -0.26 -3.27 -2.55
N VAL A 29 0.71 -3.94 -3.17
CA VAL A 29 2.06 -3.38 -3.42
C VAL A 29 1.96 -2.13 -4.31
N THR A 30 1.20 -2.21 -5.40
CA THR A 30 0.97 -1.06 -6.30
C THR A 30 0.32 0.12 -5.56
N ARG A 31 -0.68 -0.16 -4.71
CA ARG A 31 -1.33 0.88 -3.89
C ARG A 31 -0.36 1.50 -2.89
N LEU A 32 0.46 0.70 -2.21
CA LEU A 32 1.46 1.17 -1.27
C LEU A 32 2.46 2.12 -1.97
N GLN A 33 2.95 1.75 -3.14
CA GLN A 33 3.82 2.62 -3.95
C GLN A 33 3.15 3.97 -4.25
N ALA A 34 1.90 3.95 -4.74
CA ALA A 34 1.16 5.17 -5.06
C ALA A 34 0.94 6.05 -3.81
N SER A 35 0.64 5.44 -2.65
CA SER A 35 0.50 6.15 -1.38
C SER A 35 1.81 6.79 -0.93
N ILE A 36 2.95 6.10 -1.06
CA ILE A 36 4.28 6.66 -0.74
C ILE A 36 4.58 7.86 -1.64
N GLN A 37 4.38 7.72 -2.95
CA GLN A 37 4.60 8.82 -3.91
C GLN A 37 3.73 10.05 -3.57
N ALA A 38 2.45 9.83 -3.27
CA ALA A 38 1.54 10.90 -2.87
C ALA A 38 1.98 11.57 -1.56
N HIS A 39 2.46 10.80 -0.58
CA HIS A 39 2.95 11.32 0.70
C HIS A 39 4.21 12.17 0.53
N VAL A 40 5.17 11.68 -0.26
CA VAL A 40 6.42 12.40 -0.59
C VAL A 40 6.11 13.70 -1.32
N ARG A 41 5.19 13.67 -2.30
CA ARG A 41 4.75 14.87 -3.02
C ARG A 41 4.08 15.90 -2.10
N LYS A 42 3.35 15.44 -1.07
CA LYS A 42 2.69 16.34 -0.09
C LYS A 42 3.66 16.90 0.95
N ALA A 43 4.82 16.29 1.15
CA ALA A 43 5.75 16.64 2.22
C ALA A 43 6.16 18.14 2.24
N PRO A 44 6.51 18.78 1.10
CA PRO A 44 6.87 20.21 1.10
C PRO A 44 5.74 21.12 1.57
N ASN A 45 4.49 20.79 1.23
CA ASN A 45 3.29 21.55 1.65
C ASN A 45 3.05 21.49 3.17
N CYS A 46 3.71 20.57 3.87
CA CYS A 46 3.66 20.43 5.31
C CYS A 46 4.98 20.89 5.98
N GLY A 47 5.83 21.63 5.26
CA GLY A 47 7.14 22.07 5.77
C GLY A 47 8.12 20.92 6.00
N LYS A 48 7.97 19.79 5.30
CA LYS A 48 8.84 18.61 5.42
C LYS A 48 9.70 18.45 4.16
N ASN A 49 10.91 17.95 4.35
CA ASN A 49 11.80 17.61 3.24
C ASN A 49 11.32 16.32 2.54
N ALA A 50 11.12 16.38 1.23
CA ALA A 50 10.63 15.26 0.43
C ALA A 50 11.58 14.06 0.42
N THR A 51 12.89 14.30 0.30
CA THR A 51 13.93 13.25 0.33
C THR A 51 13.96 12.54 1.68
N VAL A 52 13.95 13.27 2.79
CA VAL A 52 13.90 12.68 4.14
C VAL A 52 12.63 11.86 4.33
N THR A 53 11.50 12.33 3.78
CA THR A 53 10.22 11.61 3.83
C THR A 53 10.30 10.29 3.04
N LEU A 54 10.87 10.33 1.84
CA LEU A 54 11.09 9.13 1.02
C LEU A 54 11.97 8.11 1.74
N LEU A 55 13.10 8.55 2.33
CA LEU A 55 14.00 7.67 3.08
C LEU A 55 13.28 6.99 4.27
N LYS A 56 12.41 7.71 4.97
CA LYS A 56 11.59 7.14 6.05
C LYS A 56 10.63 6.08 5.54
N CYS A 57 9.95 6.32 4.41
CA CYS A 57 9.07 5.33 3.79
C CYS A 57 9.85 4.09 3.34
N ILE A 58 11.03 4.26 2.73
CA ILE A 58 11.91 3.13 2.37
C ILE A 58 12.28 2.32 3.62
N GLY A 59 12.69 2.98 4.70
CA GLY A 59 13.00 2.29 5.96
C GLY A 59 11.83 1.54 6.57
N GLN A 60 10.60 2.06 6.44
CA GLN A 60 9.38 1.36 6.88
C GLN A 60 9.11 0.11 6.03
N THR A 61 9.22 0.21 4.71
CA THR A 61 9.04 -0.92 3.78
C THR A 61 10.13 -1.98 3.98
N ALA A 62 11.38 -1.57 4.19
CA ALA A 62 12.46 -2.50 4.50
C ALA A 62 12.22 -3.26 5.82
N ARG A 63 11.74 -2.58 6.87
CA ARG A 63 11.33 -3.24 8.11
C ARG A 63 10.17 -4.21 7.92
N MET A 64 9.23 -3.89 7.03
CA MET A 64 8.14 -4.80 6.67
C MET A 64 8.68 -6.06 5.99
N LEU A 65 9.57 -5.91 5.00
CA LEU A 65 10.22 -7.03 4.32
C LEU A 65 10.98 -7.93 5.31
N ASN A 66 11.77 -7.34 6.19
CA ASN A 66 12.53 -8.06 7.21
C ASN A 66 11.66 -8.87 8.19
N ARG A 67 10.36 -8.54 8.34
CA ARG A 67 9.43 -9.34 9.17
C ARG A 67 8.85 -10.54 8.43
N LEU A 68 8.91 -10.55 7.10
CA LEU A 68 8.44 -11.67 6.27
C LEU A 68 9.53 -12.72 6.03
N THR A 69 10.80 -12.34 6.22
CA THR A 69 11.98 -13.21 6.02
C THR A 69 12.56 -13.75 7.32
N LYS A 70 11.88 -13.53 8.45
CA LYS A 70 12.20 -14.11 9.76
C LYS A 70 11.14 -15.16 10.09
#